data_AF-A0A497B9T2-F1
#
_entry.id   AF-A0A497B9T2-F1
#
_cell.length_a   1.000
_cell.length_b   1.000
_cell.length_c   1.000
_cell.angle_alpha   90.00
_cell.angle_beta   90.00
_cell.angle_gamma   90.00
#
_symmetry.space_group_name_H-M   'P 1'
#
loop_
_entity.id
_entity.type
_entity.pdbx_description
1 polymer ?
#
loop_
_entity_poly.entity_id
_entity_poly.type
_entity_poly.pdbx_seq_one_letter_code
_entity_poly.pdbx_strand_id
1 'polypeptide(L)'
;MEWKEMFITGVVFVLGFSIGGTFSDIDLAPPLPIRHRSAWTHGPFIPLALWAASSGGLWWAYFALGFLPAYAIHLIYDMFPKKWTGGARVSWYPLTGWRMGGLLSFLFLAGSAALAGWMTYTLATGEFANLRIAFLG
;
A
#
# COMPACT_ATOMS: atom_id res chain seq x y z
N MET A 1 6.67 26.37 -6.62
CA MET A 1 7.12 25.75 -5.36
C MET A 1 8.47 26.36 -5.03
N GLU A 2 8.64 26.89 -3.82
CA GLU A 2 9.94 27.42 -3.38
C GLU A 2 10.97 26.29 -3.20
N TRP A 3 12.27 26.57 -3.27
CA TRP A 3 13.30 25.52 -3.21
C TRP A 3 13.24 24.67 -1.93
N LYS A 4 12.90 25.30 -0.80
CA LYS A 4 12.74 24.61 0.50
C LYS A 4 11.60 23.60 0.44
N GLU A 5 10.51 23.99 -0.20
CA GLU A 5 9.32 23.17 -0.33
C GLU A 5 9.55 22.02 -1.32
N MET A 6 10.30 22.24 -2.42
CA MET A 6 10.77 21.17 -3.30
C MET A 6 11.68 20.17 -2.58
N PHE A 7 12.60 20.66 -1.77
CA PHE A 7 13.48 19.81 -0.98
C PHE A 7 12.69 18.97 0.04
N ILE A 8 11.79 19.60 0.79
CA ILE A 8 10.94 18.91 1.80
C ILE A 8 10.06 17.87 1.12
N THR A 9 9.36 18.21 0.04
CA THR A 9 8.50 17.26 -0.70
C THR A 9 9.30 16.10 -1.28
N GLY A 10 10.52 16.35 -1.78
CA GLY A 10 11.45 15.30 -2.21
C GLY A 10 11.85 14.35 -1.07
N VAL A 11 12.20 14.88 0.11
CA VAL A 11 12.50 14.06 1.29
C VAL A 11 11.28 13.24 1.72
N VAL A 12 10.10 13.85 1.77
CA VAL A 12 8.86 13.18 2.15
C VAL A 12 8.47 12.07 1.17
N PHE A 13 8.69 12.29 -0.14
CA PHE A 13 8.52 11.26 -1.17
C PHE A 13 9.46 10.07 -0.93
N VAL A 14 10.76 10.32 -0.71
CA VAL A 14 11.75 9.26 -0.45
C VAL A 14 11.39 8.48 0.81
N LEU A 15 10.99 9.17 1.89
CA LEU A 15 10.51 8.53 3.11
C LEU A 15 9.29 7.65 2.83
N GLY A 16 8.32 8.15 2.09
CA GLY A 16 7.15 7.39 1.66
C GLY A 16 7.54 6.13 0.90
N PHE A 17 8.44 6.24 -0.08
CA PHE A 17 8.93 5.13 -0.88
C PHE A 17 9.66 4.07 -0.03
N SER A 18 10.57 4.48 0.85
CA SER A 18 11.31 3.57 1.73
C SER A 18 10.38 2.82 2.69
N ILE A 19 9.42 3.52 3.28
CA ILE A 19 8.44 2.90 4.18
C ILE A 19 7.51 1.98 3.39
N GLY A 20 6.97 2.43 2.24
CA GLY A 20 6.04 1.64 1.43
C GLY A 20 6.63 0.32 0.94
N GLY A 21 7.92 0.30 0.56
CA GLY A 21 8.60 -0.91 0.11
C GLY A 21 8.85 -1.95 1.20
N THR A 22 8.77 -1.56 2.48
CA THR A 22 9.01 -2.44 3.64
C THR A 22 7.77 -2.60 4.52
N PHE A 23 6.69 -1.85 4.24
CA PHE A 23 5.50 -1.79 5.09
C PHE A 23 4.85 -3.15 5.27
N SER A 24 4.75 -3.95 4.20
CA SER A 24 4.12 -5.26 4.25
C SER A 24 4.80 -6.21 5.25
N ASP A 25 6.12 -6.12 5.38
CA ASP A 25 6.97 -6.96 6.24
C ASP A 25 6.90 -6.61 7.73
N ILE A 26 6.16 -5.56 8.13
CA ILE A 26 5.92 -5.31 9.56
C ILE A 26 5.15 -6.46 10.22
N ASP A 27 4.52 -7.32 9.42
CA ASP A 27 3.89 -8.55 9.86
C ASP A 27 4.87 -9.66 10.28
N LEU A 28 6.18 -9.45 10.08
CA LEU A 28 7.25 -10.32 10.58
C LEU A 28 7.75 -9.87 11.96
N ALA A 29 7.43 -8.65 12.38
CA ALA A 29 7.91 -8.09 13.64
C ALA A 29 7.11 -8.62 14.85
N PRO A 30 7.76 -8.93 15.99
CA PRO A 30 7.04 -9.15 17.26
C PRO A 30 6.26 -7.86 17.62
N PRO A 31 4.96 -7.89 18.00
CA PRO A 31 4.15 -9.00 18.54
C PRO A 31 3.19 -9.65 17.52
N LEU A 32 3.39 -9.45 16.22
CA LEU A 32 2.61 -10.09 15.15
C LEU A 32 3.44 -11.25 14.58
N PRO A 33 3.62 -12.40 15.26
CA PRO A 33 4.46 -13.50 14.76
C PRO A 33 3.77 -14.26 13.62
N ILE A 34 3.31 -13.56 12.59
CA ILE A 34 2.74 -14.15 11.39
C ILE A 34 3.92 -14.72 10.60
N ARG A 35 3.77 -15.93 10.09
CA ARG A 35 4.81 -16.61 9.29
C ARG A 35 4.95 -16.01 7.88
N HIS A 36 4.64 -14.72 7.70
CA HIS A 36 4.52 -13.94 6.44
C HIS A 36 3.06 -13.83 5.91
N ARG A 37 2.73 -12.65 5.35
CA ARG A 37 1.49 -12.26 4.63
C ARG A 37 0.22 -12.11 5.45
N SER A 38 0.17 -11.04 6.21
CA SER A 38 -1.04 -10.54 6.87
C SER A 38 -1.99 -9.86 5.90
N ALA A 39 -3.29 -10.16 6.00
CA ALA A 39 -4.33 -9.44 5.25
C ALA A 39 -4.34 -7.93 5.57
N TRP A 40 -3.86 -7.54 6.75
CA TRP A 40 -3.80 -6.15 7.20
C TRP A 40 -2.69 -5.36 6.53
N THR A 41 -1.52 -5.99 6.38
CA THR A 41 -0.32 -5.34 5.83
C THR A 41 -0.18 -5.54 4.34
N HIS A 42 -0.82 -6.57 3.77
CA HIS A 42 -0.82 -6.87 2.34
C HIS A 42 -2.17 -6.57 1.66
N GLY A 43 -3.10 -5.96 2.40
CA GLY A 43 -4.42 -5.59 1.93
C GLY A 43 -4.52 -4.14 1.46
N PRO A 44 -5.74 -3.68 1.11
CA PRO A 44 -5.96 -2.33 0.62
C PRO A 44 -6.09 -1.28 1.73
N PHE A 45 -6.17 -1.69 3.00
CA PHE A 45 -6.58 -0.82 4.12
C PHE A 45 -5.68 0.41 4.30
N ILE A 46 -4.38 0.19 4.40
CA ILE A 46 -3.39 1.25 4.61
C ILE A 46 -3.21 2.11 3.35
N PRO A 47 -3.09 1.52 2.14
CA PRO A 47 -3.14 2.28 0.90
C PRO A 47 -4.37 3.19 0.78
N LEU A 48 -5.57 2.72 1.12
CA LEU A 48 -6.80 3.51 1.09
C LEU A 48 -6.76 4.67 2.11
N ALA A 49 -6.29 4.41 3.33
CA ALA A 49 -6.16 5.43 4.36
C ALA A 49 -5.17 6.53 3.94
N LEU A 50 -4.01 6.16 3.37
CA LEU A 50 -3.02 7.10 2.86
C LEU A 50 -3.53 7.89 1.65
N TRP A 51 -4.23 7.23 0.74
CA TRP A 51 -4.85 7.92 -0.40
C TRP A 51 -5.91 8.92 0.05
N ALA A 52 -6.75 8.59 1.04
CA ALA A 52 -7.67 9.57 1.63
C ALA A 52 -6.92 10.73 2.30
N ALA A 53 -5.88 10.44 3.08
CA ALA A 53 -5.05 11.43 3.77
C ALA A 53 -4.27 12.36 2.81
N SER A 54 -3.98 11.92 1.58
CA SER A 54 -3.33 12.74 0.55
C SER A 54 -4.04 14.08 0.26
N SER A 55 -5.35 14.14 0.51
CA SER A 55 -6.14 15.38 0.39
C SER A 55 -5.84 16.42 1.48
N GLY A 56 -5.16 16.03 2.56
CA GLY A 56 -4.88 16.87 3.71
C GLY A 56 -3.72 17.85 3.51
N GLY A 57 -3.04 17.82 2.36
CA GLY A 57 -2.00 18.79 2.00
C GLY A 57 -0.86 18.19 1.19
N LEU A 58 0.03 19.07 0.72
CA LEU A 58 1.11 18.72 -0.21
C LEU A 58 2.01 17.60 0.34
N TRP A 59 2.36 17.63 1.62
CA TRP A 59 3.25 16.63 2.21
C TRP A 59 2.63 15.23 2.21
N TRP A 60 1.35 15.11 2.54
CA TRP A 60 0.65 13.82 2.49
C TRP A 60 0.51 13.30 1.06
N ALA A 61 0.29 14.18 0.09
CA ALA A 61 0.25 13.81 -1.32
C ALA A 61 1.58 13.22 -1.79
N TYR A 62 2.72 13.88 -1.51
CA TYR A 62 4.04 13.37 -1.90
C TYR A 62 4.45 12.13 -1.11
N PHE A 63 4.08 12.02 0.17
CA PHE A 63 4.29 10.81 0.95
C PHE A 63 3.55 9.62 0.33
N ALA A 64 2.25 9.79 0.03
CA ALA A 64 1.43 8.77 -0.60
C ALA A 64 1.94 8.41 -2.01
N LEU A 65 2.39 9.41 -2.79
CA LEU A 65 2.96 9.21 -4.11
C LEU A 65 4.25 8.39 -4.09
N GLY A 66 5.04 8.48 -3.01
CA GLY A 66 6.19 7.59 -2.78
C GLY A 66 5.77 6.21 -2.27
N PHE A 67 4.88 6.16 -1.27
CA PHE A 67 4.47 4.94 -0.58
C PHE A 67 3.72 3.96 -1.48
N LEU A 68 2.66 4.43 -2.16
CA LEU A 68 1.73 3.58 -2.90
C LEU A 68 2.40 2.75 -4.02
N PRO A 69 3.28 3.31 -4.88
CA PRO A 69 3.95 2.50 -5.89
C PRO A 69 4.97 1.53 -5.28
N ALA A 70 5.71 1.93 -4.24
CA ALA A 70 6.65 1.03 -3.56
C ALA A 70 5.94 -0.17 -2.93
N TYR A 71 4.80 0.10 -2.29
CA TYR A 71 3.91 -0.91 -1.73
C TYR A 71 3.37 -1.85 -2.81
N ALA A 72 2.88 -1.31 -3.93
CA ALA A 72 2.38 -2.11 -5.05
C ALA A 72 3.46 -3.04 -5.61
N ILE A 73 4.68 -2.54 -5.79
CA ILE A 73 5.83 -3.33 -6.25
C ILE A 73 6.14 -4.47 -5.27
N HIS A 74 6.17 -4.18 -3.96
CA HIS A 74 6.36 -5.20 -2.93
C HIS A 74 5.33 -6.33 -3.08
N LEU A 75 4.03 -5.99 -3.15
CA LEU A 75 2.97 -6.98 -3.29
C LEU A 75 3.10 -7.81 -4.57
N ILE A 76 3.52 -7.21 -5.68
CA ILE A 76 3.75 -7.91 -6.95
C ILE A 76 4.83 -8.98 -6.79
N TYR A 77 5.93 -8.70 -6.08
CA TYR A 77 6.93 -9.74 -5.79
C TYR A 77 6.32 -10.88 -4.97
N ASP A 78 5.46 -10.54 -4.03
CA ASP A 78 4.82 -11.49 -3.13
C ASP A 78 3.75 -12.38 -3.79
N MET A 79 3.24 -11.99 -4.96
CA MET A 79 2.32 -12.81 -5.76
C MET A 79 2.92 -14.11 -6.30
N PHE A 80 4.25 -14.27 -6.29
CA PHE A 80 4.90 -15.41 -6.97
C PHE A 80 5.74 -16.29 -6.02
N PRO A 81 5.16 -16.86 -4.94
CA PRO A 81 5.89 -17.81 -4.11
C PRO A 81 6.12 -19.12 -4.88
N LYS A 82 7.15 -19.88 -4.49
CA LYS A 82 7.43 -21.22 -5.07
C LYS A 82 6.22 -22.16 -4.99
N LYS A 83 5.47 -22.10 -3.88
CA LYS A 83 4.22 -22.84 -3.64
C LYS A 83 3.31 -22.05 -2.71
N TRP A 84 2.00 -22.06 -2.96
CA TRP A 84 0.99 -21.44 -2.11
C TRP A 84 0.63 -22.31 -0.90
N THR A 85 1.55 -22.45 0.05
CA THR A 85 1.35 -23.23 1.27
C THR A 85 1.92 -22.50 2.48
N GLY A 86 1.51 -22.90 3.69
CA GLY A 86 2.07 -22.33 4.92
C GLY A 86 1.91 -20.81 5.00
N GLY A 87 3.03 -20.11 5.24
CA GLY A 87 3.12 -18.65 5.34
C GLY A 87 3.07 -17.91 4.00
N ALA A 88 3.10 -18.62 2.87
CA ALA A 88 2.90 -17.96 1.58
C ALA A 88 1.43 -17.53 1.38
N ARG A 89 0.50 -18.08 2.17
CA ARG A 89 -0.94 -17.77 2.09
C ARG A 89 -1.31 -16.60 2.98
N VAL A 90 -2.19 -15.74 2.50
CA VAL A 90 -2.66 -14.57 3.24
C VAL A 90 -3.45 -15.00 4.48
N SER A 91 -3.13 -14.43 5.64
CA SER A 91 -3.73 -14.74 6.94
C SER A 91 -4.47 -13.55 7.54
N TRP A 92 -5.60 -13.80 8.21
CA TRP A 92 -6.38 -12.78 8.92
C TRP A 92 -6.03 -12.66 10.41
N TYR A 93 -4.90 -13.22 10.83
CA TYR A 93 -4.41 -13.05 12.20
C TYR A 93 -4.15 -11.55 12.50
N PRO A 94 -4.43 -11.04 13.71
CA PRO A 94 -4.92 -11.74 14.90
C PRO A 94 -6.45 -11.91 14.98
N LEU A 95 -7.24 -11.37 14.05
CA LEU A 95 -8.71 -11.51 14.12
C LEU A 95 -9.16 -12.96 14.00
N THR A 96 -8.57 -13.72 13.09
CA THR A 96 -8.84 -15.16 12.95
C THR A 96 -7.58 -15.94 12.58
N GLY A 97 -7.53 -17.23 12.90
CA GLY A 97 -6.49 -18.14 12.43
C GLY A 97 -6.65 -18.55 10.96
N TRP A 98 -7.66 -18.03 10.26
CA TRP A 98 -7.97 -18.41 8.89
C TRP A 98 -6.88 -17.95 7.91
N ARG A 99 -6.62 -18.80 6.92
CA ARG A 99 -5.70 -18.52 5.82
C ARG A 99 -6.42 -18.78 4.51
N MET A 100 -6.32 -17.81 3.61
CA MET A 100 -6.89 -17.90 2.28
C MET A 100 -6.29 -19.08 1.51
N GLY A 101 -7.07 -19.69 0.61
CA GLY A 101 -6.53 -20.61 -0.39
C GLY A 101 -5.50 -19.92 -1.29
N GLY A 102 -4.71 -20.69 -2.05
CA GLY A 102 -3.66 -20.12 -2.91
C GLY A 102 -4.19 -19.12 -3.94
N LEU A 103 -5.26 -19.48 -4.65
CA LEU A 103 -5.92 -18.59 -5.62
C LEU A 103 -6.45 -17.31 -4.95
N LEU A 104 -7.15 -17.43 -3.82
CA LEU A 104 -7.67 -16.27 -3.10
C LEU A 104 -6.55 -15.37 -2.57
N SER A 105 -5.45 -15.95 -2.09
CA SER A 105 -4.28 -15.20 -1.67
C SER A 105 -3.67 -14.42 -2.82
N PHE A 106 -3.50 -15.05 -3.99
CA PHE A 106 -3.02 -14.38 -5.20
C PHE A 106 -3.95 -13.23 -5.61
N LEU A 107 -5.26 -13.48 -5.70
CA LEU A 107 -6.25 -12.47 -6.08
C LEU A 107 -6.29 -11.30 -5.09
N PHE A 108 -6.12 -11.58 -3.79
CA PHE A 108 -6.07 -10.55 -2.76
C PHE A 108 -4.85 -9.63 -2.91
N LEU A 109 -3.66 -10.22 -3.12
CA LEU A 109 -2.44 -9.43 -3.37
C LEU A 109 -2.54 -8.66 -4.69
N ALA A 110 -2.99 -9.31 -5.76
CA ALA A 110 -3.16 -8.70 -7.08
C ALA A 110 -4.13 -7.52 -7.04
N GLY A 111 -5.29 -7.70 -6.40
CA GLY A 111 -6.28 -6.64 -6.24
C GLY A 111 -5.76 -5.47 -5.42
N SER A 112 -5.04 -5.75 -4.33
CA SER A 112 -4.44 -4.73 -3.47
C SER A 112 -3.34 -3.95 -4.21
N ALA A 113 -2.48 -4.64 -4.97
CA ALA A 113 -1.44 -4.02 -5.80
C ALA A 113 -2.06 -3.17 -6.93
N ALA A 114 -3.07 -3.69 -7.63
CA ALA A 114 -3.76 -2.97 -8.69
C ALA A 114 -4.45 -1.71 -8.17
N LEU A 115 -5.11 -1.79 -7.01
CA LEU A 115 -5.73 -0.64 -6.37
C LEU A 115 -4.69 0.40 -5.97
N ALA A 116 -3.56 -0.01 -5.37
CA ALA A 116 -2.47 0.90 -5.02
C ALA A 116 -1.84 1.56 -6.27
N GLY A 117 -1.71 0.82 -7.37
CA GLY A 117 -1.28 1.35 -8.66
C GLY A 117 -2.27 2.38 -9.23
N TRP A 118 -3.57 2.09 -9.19
CA TRP A 118 -4.62 3.03 -9.61
C TRP A 118 -4.61 4.30 -8.75
N MET A 119 -4.49 4.17 -7.42
CA MET A 119 -4.38 5.33 -6.51
C MET A 119 -3.14 6.17 -6.83
N THR A 120 -2.00 5.53 -7.10
CA THR A 120 -0.77 6.21 -7.54
C THR A 120 -1.03 7.01 -8.82
N TYR A 121 -1.66 6.40 -9.81
CA TYR A 121 -2.02 7.07 -11.07
C TYR A 121 -2.88 8.31 -10.82
N THR A 122 -3.98 8.18 -10.06
CA THR A 122 -4.89 9.30 -9.79
C THR A 122 -4.23 10.47 -9.05
N LEU A 123 -3.25 10.19 -8.18
CA LEU A 123 -2.47 11.23 -7.51
C LEU A 123 -1.47 11.89 -8.46
N ALA A 124 -0.79 11.10 -9.28
CA ALA A 124 0.22 11.60 -10.22
C ALA A 124 -0.39 12.46 -11.33
N THR A 125 -1.59 12.14 -11.79
CA THR A 125 -2.28 12.87 -12.87
C THR A 125 -3.19 14.00 -12.38
N GLY A 126 -3.40 14.11 -11.06
CA GLY A 126 -4.34 15.07 -10.49
C GLY A 126 -5.82 14.72 -10.73
N GLU A 127 -6.13 13.57 -11.33
CA GLU A 127 -7.52 13.09 -11.53
C GLU A 127 -8.28 12.93 -10.21
N PHE A 128 -7.57 12.70 -9.10
CA PHE A 128 -8.19 12.68 -7.77
C PHE A 128 -8.84 14.01 -7.39
N ALA A 129 -8.26 15.15 -7.77
CA ALA A 129 -8.86 16.47 -7.54
C ALA A 129 -10.15 16.64 -8.36
N ASN A 130 -10.17 16.11 -9.59
CA ASN A 130 -11.33 16.18 -10.48
C ASN A 130 -12.49 15.26 -10.01
N LEU A 131 -12.18 14.05 -9.52
CA LEU A 131 -13.18 13.14 -8.94
C LEU A 131 -13.84 13.73 -7.68
N ARG A 132 -13.10 14.44 -6.82
CA ARG A 132 -13.68 15.11 -5.64
C ARG A 132 -14.71 16.18 -6.01
N ILE A 133 -14.45 16.96 -7.04
CA ILE A 133 -15.37 18.00 -7.52
C ILE A 133 -16.65 17.36 -8.08
N ALA A 134 -16.53 16.22 -8.75
CA ALA A 134 -17.69 15.54 -9.35
C ALA A 134 -18.60 14.82 -8.35
N PHE A 135 -18.09 14.39 -7.19
CA PHE A 135 -18.86 13.64 -6.18
C PHE A 135 -19.29 14.45 -4.96
N LEU A 136 -18.74 15.66 -4.76
CA LEU A 136 -19.10 16.58 -3.67
C LEU A 136 -19.71 17.90 -4.19
N GLY A 137 -19.91 18.01 -5.51
CA GLY A 137 -20.63 19.09 -6.18
C GLY A 137 -22.10 18.77 -6.37
#